data_AF-A0A0W8J8W7-F1
#
_entry.id   AF-A0A0W8J8W7-F1
#
_cell.length_a   1.000
_cell.length_b   1.000
_cell.length_c   1.000
_cell.angle_alpha   90.00
_cell.angle_beta   90.00
_cell.angle_gamma   90.00
#
_symmetry.space_group_name_H-M   'P 1'
#
loop_
_entity.id
_entity.type
_entity.pdbx_description
1 polymer ?
#
loop_
_entity_poly.entity_id
_entity_poly.type
_entity_poly.pdbx_seq_one_letter_code
_entity_poly.pdbx_strand_id
1 'polypeptide(L)'
;MRLWLQAARADFYNPFSQFVVKATQPIVGPLRRIIPSIGSIDLATVLFAYVLCVLKFTILVMIASGGAAGFSSYFLFLGLLALLKAAGGLLFWVLLIRAILSWVSQGRSPIEYVFIQITEPFLMPVRKILPDLGGIDLSVLVVFILLQFINIMVGDFIGPVWHQL
;
A
#
# COMPACT_ATOMS: atom_id res chain seq x y z
N MET A 1 4.82 2.12 -0.71
CA MET A 1 5.78 1.28 -1.47
C MET A 1 7.10 1.04 -0.75
N ARG A 2 7.88 2.07 -0.37
CA ARG A 2 9.16 1.88 0.37
C ARG A 2 9.02 0.97 1.60
N LEU A 3 8.05 1.27 2.47
CA LEU A 3 7.79 0.46 3.66
C LEU A 3 7.46 -1.00 3.33
N TRP A 4 6.70 -1.21 2.25
CA TRP A 4 6.33 -2.54 1.79
C TRP A 4 7.53 -3.34 1.28
N LEU A 5 8.40 -2.70 0.49
CA LEU A 5 9.66 -3.31 0.03
C LEU A 5 10.51 -3.76 1.22
N GLN A 6 10.58 -2.95 2.28
CA GLN A 6 11.29 -3.30 3.51
C GLN A 6 10.60 -4.45 4.27
N ALA A 7 9.28 -4.40 4.43
CA ALA A 7 8.51 -5.42 5.12
C ALA A 7 8.60 -6.79 4.43
N ALA A 8 8.53 -6.80 3.09
CA ALA A 8 8.66 -8.01 2.28
C ALA A 8 10.12 -8.45 2.05
N ARG A 9 11.10 -7.68 2.54
CA ARG A 9 12.54 -7.89 2.30
C ARG A 9 12.86 -8.07 0.80
N ALA A 10 12.21 -7.25 -0.04
CA ALA A 10 12.43 -7.27 -1.47
C ALA A 10 13.86 -6.85 -1.82
N ASP A 11 14.38 -7.33 -2.96
CA ASP A 11 15.73 -7.04 -3.42
C ASP A 11 15.90 -5.54 -3.70
N PHE A 12 16.73 -4.88 -2.88
CA PHE A 12 17.03 -3.46 -3.00
C PHE A 12 17.98 -3.14 -4.14
N TYR A 13 18.68 -4.12 -4.72
CA TYR A 13 19.54 -3.89 -5.89
C TYR A 13 18.74 -3.81 -7.19
N ASN A 14 17.47 -4.24 -7.15
CA ASN A 14 16.60 -4.16 -8.31
C ASN A 14 16.34 -2.70 -8.75
N PRO A 15 16.34 -2.39 -10.06
CA PRO A 15 16.07 -1.05 -10.57
C PRO A 15 14.76 -0.42 -10.07
N PHE A 16 13.69 -1.21 -9.95
CA PHE A 16 12.40 -0.72 -9.46
C PHE A 16 12.45 -0.39 -7.96
N SER A 17 13.06 -1.26 -7.16
CA SER A 17 13.29 -0.99 -5.73
C SER A 17 14.12 0.28 -5.52
N GLN A 18 15.20 0.43 -6.31
CA GLN A 18 16.04 1.63 -6.29
C GLN A 18 15.25 2.89 -6.68
N PHE A 19 14.42 2.81 -7.71
CA PHE A 19 13.54 3.92 -8.10
C PHE A 19 12.62 4.35 -6.95
N VAL A 20 11.92 3.39 -6.32
CA VAL A 20 11.02 3.68 -5.20
C VAL A 20 11.77 4.30 -4.01
N VAL A 21 12.94 3.74 -3.65
CA VAL A 21 13.74 4.27 -2.54
C VAL A 21 14.24 5.68 -2.87
N LYS A 22 14.81 5.90 -4.06
CA LYS A 22 15.31 7.21 -4.49
C LYS A 22 14.21 8.25 -4.61
N ALA A 23 13.04 7.90 -5.12
CA ALA A 23 11.90 8.81 -5.22
C ALA A 23 11.37 9.23 -3.84
N THR A 24 11.43 8.34 -2.85
CA THR A 24 10.95 8.62 -1.49
C THR A 24 12.00 9.24 -0.57
N GLN A 25 13.29 9.08 -0.89
CA GLN A 25 14.41 9.49 -0.04
C GLN A 25 14.49 11.00 0.25
N PRO A 26 14.24 11.93 -0.71
CA PRO A 26 14.30 13.37 -0.43
C PRO A 26 13.36 13.80 0.70
N ILE A 27 12.22 13.12 0.82
CA ILE A 27 11.19 13.44 1.81
C ILE A 27 11.42 12.68 3.11
N VAL A 28 11.70 11.38 3.03
CA VAL A 28 11.84 10.50 4.21
C VAL A 28 13.20 10.68 4.89
N GLY A 29 14.27 10.96 4.14
CA GLY A 29 15.64 11.09 4.64
C GLY A 29 15.81 12.13 5.76
N PRO A 30 15.31 13.36 5.60
CA PRO A 30 15.30 14.37 6.66
C PRO A 30 14.51 13.92 7.89
N LEU A 31 13.34 13.32 7.72
CA LEU A 31 12.47 12.87 8.81
C LEU A 31 13.13 11.76 9.64
N ARG A 32 13.88 10.87 9.00
CA ARG A 32 14.64 9.79 9.66
C ARG A 32 15.75 10.28 10.59
N ARG A 33 16.17 11.54 10.49
CA ARG A 33 17.14 12.12 11.43
C ARG A 33 16.55 12.32 12.82
N ILE A 34 15.23 12.47 12.89
CA ILE A 34 14.49 12.74 14.13
C ILE A 34 13.76 11.48 14.58
N ILE A 35 13.18 10.73 13.63
CA ILE A 35 12.33 9.58 13.92
C ILE A 35 13.08 8.29 13.61
N PRO A 36 13.38 7.44 14.61
CA PRO A 36 14.07 6.17 14.38
C PRO A 36 13.17 5.14 13.67
N SER A 37 13.79 4.14 13.05
CA SER A 37 13.09 2.95 12.56
C SER A 37 13.01 1.89 13.66
N ILE A 38 11.92 1.12 13.72
CA ILE A 38 11.74 0.02 14.68
C ILE A 38 11.73 -1.30 13.90
N GLY A 39 12.76 -2.13 14.10
CA GLY A 39 12.93 -3.37 13.33
C GLY A 39 13.02 -3.11 11.83
N SER A 40 12.18 -3.77 11.04
CA SER A 40 12.08 -3.59 9.57
C SER A 40 11.11 -2.48 9.14
N ILE A 41 10.44 -1.80 10.09
CA ILE A 41 9.42 -0.79 9.81
C ILE A 41 10.02 0.60 9.95
N ASP A 42 10.01 1.36 8.86
CA ASP A 42 10.43 2.75 8.84
C ASP A 42 9.33 3.67 9.36
N LEU A 43 9.36 3.96 10.66
CA LEU A 43 8.37 4.77 11.36
C LEU A 43 8.23 6.18 10.77
N ALA A 44 9.33 6.76 10.27
CA ALA A 44 9.32 8.05 9.57
C ALA A 44 8.42 8.00 8.33
N THR A 45 8.47 6.90 7.56
CA THR A 45 7.62 6.70 6.38
C THR A 45 6.15 6.54 6.78
N VAL A 46 5.86 5.78 7.84
CA VAL A 46 4.48 5.58 8.32
C VAL A 46 3.87 6.89 8.81
N LEU A 47 4.60 7.62 9.67
CA LEU A 47 4.14 8.90 10.20
C LEU A 47 3.96 9.92 9.07
N PHE A 48 4.90 9.99 8.13
CA PHE A 48 4.78 10.87 6.98
C PHE A 48 3.51 10.58 6.16
N ALA A 49 3.25 9.32 5.84
CA ALA A 49 2.05 8.93 5.11
C ALA A 49 0.76 9.27 5.90
N TYR A 50 0.75 9.04 7.21
CA TYR A 50 -0.37 9.40 8.08
C TYR A 50 -0.63 10.92 8.06
N VAL A 51 0.42 11.73 8.25
CA VAL A 51 0.32 13.20 8.20
C VAL A 51 -0.21 13.66 6.86
N LEU A 52 0.24 13.08 5.74
CA LEU A 52 -0.30 13.39 4.42
C LEU A 52 -1.80 13.07 4.32
N CYS A 53 -2.28 11.96 4.90
CA CYS A 53 -3.71 11.65 4.91
C CYS A 53 -4.52 12.67 5.72
N VAL A 54 -4.03 13.11 6.88
CA VAL A 54 -4.69 14.15 7.69
C VAL A 54 -4.70 15.50 6.96
N LEU A 55 -3.58 15.87 6.35
CA LEU A 55 -3.45 17.10 5.57
C LEU A 55 -4.37 17.09 4.35
N LYS A 56 -4.52 15.95 3.66
CA LYS A 56 -5.46 15.77 2.55
C LYS A 56 -6.87 16.25 2.93
N PHE A 57 -7.41 15.75 4.04
CA PHE A 57 -8.76 16.13 4.48
C PHE A 57 -8.84 17.58 4.94
N THR A 58 -7.82 18.06 5.66
CA THR A 58 -7.76 19.46 6.10
C THR A 58 -7.79 20.42 4.92
N ILE A 59 -6.96 20.16 3.90
CA ILE A 59 -6.89 20.98 2.68
C ILE A 59 -8.19 20.88 1.89
N LEU A 60 -8.75 19.68 1.74
CA LEU A 60 -10.00 19.49 1.00
C LEU A 60 -11.15 20.28 1.63
N VAL A 61 -11.30 20.23 2.96
CA VAL A 61 -12.33 20.99 3.68
C VAL A 61 -12.08 22.49 3.63
N MET A 62 -10.82 22.93 3.76
CA MET A 62 -10.46 24.34 3.59
C MET A 62 -10.87 24.86 2.21
N ILE A 63 -10.61 24.09 1.14
CA ILE A 63 -10.99 24.47 -0.22
C ILE A 63 -12.51 24.46 -0.38
N ALA A 64 -13.18 23.39 0.05
CA ALA A 64 -14.62 23.23 -0.13
C ALA A 64 -15.45 24.26 0.66
N SER A 65 -14.93 24.74 1.79
CA SER A 65 -15.58 25.76 2.64
C SER A 65 -15.18 27.20 2.26
N GLY A 66 -14.36 27.41 1.23
CA GLY A 66 -13.84 28.73 0.89
C GLY A 66 -12.95 29.34 1.99
N GLY A 67 -12.29 28.50 2.79
CA GLY A 67 -11.44 28.89 3.91
C GLY A 67 -12.16 29.09 5.25
N ALA A 68 -13.48 28.89 5.31
CA ALA A 68 -14.26 29.06 6.53
C ALA A 68 -14.02 27.95 7.57
N ALA A 69 -13.65 26.75 7.13
CA ALA A 69 -13.39 25.60 8.01
C ALA A 69 -11.93 25.13 7.89
N GLY A 70 -11.26 25.01 9.03
CA GLY A 70 -9.87 24.59 9.13
C GLY A 70 -9.69 23.15 9.64
N PHE A 71 -8.58 22.93 10.34
CA PHE A 71 -8.27 21.63 10.95
C PHE A 71 -9.31 21.24 12.01
N SER A 72 -9.72 19.97 11.98
CA SER A 72 -10.56 19.33 13.00
C SER A 72 -9.86 18.09 13.53
N SER A 73 -9.99 17.82 14.84
CA SER A 73 -9.46 16.61 15.47
C SER A 73 -10.04 15.32 14.87
N TYR A 74 -11.25 15.39 14.30
CA TYR A 74 -11.86 14.28 13.55
C TYR A 74 -11.00 13.81 12.37
N PHE A 75 -10.21 14.70 11.77
CA PHE A 75 -9.35 14.35 10.64
C PHE A 75 -8.19 13.44 11.02
N LEU A 76 -7.83 13.36 12.31
CA LEU A 76 -6.86 12.39 12.81
C LEU A 76 -7.41 10.97 12.64
N PHE A 77 -8.65 10.75 13.05
CA PHE A 77 -9.33 9.46 12.88
C PHE A 77 -9.53 9.12 11.40
N LEU A 78 -10.02 10.06 10.58
CA LEU A 78 -10.15 9.85 9.14
C LEU A 78 -8.82 9.59 8.46
N GLY A 79 -7.75 10.28 8.87
CA GLY A 79 -6.40 10.07 8.36
C GLY A 79 -5.91 8.65 8.61
N LEU A 80 -6.25 8.05 9.75
CA LEU A 80 -5.89 6.68 10.07
C LEU A 80 -6.63 5.69 9.16
N LEU A 81 -7.94 5.86 9.01
CA LEU A 81 -8.75 5.01 8.13
C LEU A 81 -8.30 5.15 6.67
N ALA A 82 -8.01 6.37 6.22
CA ALA A 82 -7.52 6.62 4.87
C ALA A 82 -6.16 5.97 4.63
N LEU A 83 -5.26 5.99 5.62
CA LEU A 83 -3.97 5.31 5.51
C LEU A 83 -4.15 3.79 5.35
N LEU A 84 -5.03 3.18 6.14
CA LEU A 84 -5.36 1.77 6.03
C LEU A 84 -5.98 1.43 4.67
N LYS A 85 -6.95 2.22 4.21
CA LYS A 85 -7.57 2.06 2.89
C LYS A 85 -6.55 2.23 1.76
N ALA A 86 -5.65 3.21 1.87
CA ALA A 86 -4.59 3.43 0.90
C ALA A 86 -3.58 2.28 0.86
N ALA A 87 -3.27 1.65 2.00
CA ALA A 87 -2.44 0.46 2.04
C ALA A 87 -3.13 -0.73 1.35
N GLY A 88 -4.42 -0.95 1.59
CA GLY A 88 -5.22 -1.97 0.89
C GLY A 88 -5.30 -1.70 -0.62
N GLY A 89 -5.58 -0.46 -1.02
CA GLY A 89 -5.58 -0.05 -2.43
C GLY A 89 -4.21 -0.21 -3.10
N LEU A 90 -3.13 0.04 -2.37
CA LEU A 90 -1.78 -0.21 -2.87
C LEU A 90 -1.56 -1.71 -3.12
N LEU A 91 -2.00 -2.59 -2.21
CA LEU A 91 -1.95 -4.03 -2.42
C LEU A 91 -2.71 -4.46 -3.66
N PHE A 92 -3.93 -3.91 -3.82
CA PHE A 92 -4.78 -4.18 -4.97
C PHE A 92 -4.04 -3.87 -6.28
N TRP A 93 -3.46 -2.68 -6.40
CA TRP A 93 -2.73 -2.28 -7.62
C TRP A 93 -1.51 -3.16 -7.87
N VAL A 94 -0.79 -3.53 -6.82
CA VAL A 94 0.37 -4.41 -6.93
C VAL A 94 -0.04 -5.83 -7.38
N LEU A 95 -1.11 -6.38 -6.82
CA LEU A 95 -1.67 -7.67 -7.23
C LEU A 95 -2.19 -7.64 -8.68
N LEU A 96 -2.84 -6.55 -9.07
CA LEU A 96 -3.31 -6.36 -10.44
C LEU A 96 -2.13 -6.34 -11.43
N ILE A 97 -1.08 -5.57 -11.13
CA ILE A 97 0.13 -5.54 -11.95
C ILE A 97 0.76 -6.94 -12.02
N ARG A 98 0.84 -7.68 -10.90
CA ARG A 98 1.35 -9.07 -10.88
C ARG A 98 0.51 -10.00 -11.76
N ALA A 99 -0.82 -9.91 -11.70
CA ALA A 99 -1.71 -10.70 -12.56
C ALA A 99 -1.44 -10.42 -14.04
N ILE A 100 -1.35 -9.14 -14.43
CA ILE A 100 -1.05 -8.75 -15.82
C ILE A 100 0.34 -9.24 -16.26
N LEU A 101 1.37 -9.04 -15.43
CA LEU A 101 2.74 -9.47 -15.76
C LEU A 101 2.87 -10.99 -15.91
N SER A 102 2.09 -11.78 -15.15
CA SER A 102 2.09 -13.23 -15.25
C SER A 102 1.67 -13.73 -16.64
N TRP A 103 0.81 -12.99 -17.34
CA TRP A 103 0.38 -13.31 -18.70
C TRP A 103 1.33 -12.77 -19.77
N VAL A 104 1.90 -11.58 -19.56
CA VAL A 104 2.71 -10.88 -20.58
C VAL A 104 4.18 -11.34 -20.59
N SER A 105 4.79 -11.44 -19.40
CA SER A 105 6.26 -11.57 -19.24
C SER A 105 6.70 -12.97 -18.81
N GLN A 106 5.82 -13.71 -18.12
CA GLN A 106 6.09 -15.07 -17.62
C GLN A 106 7.43 -15.18 -16.86
N GLY A 107 7.77 -14.19 -16.02
CA GLY A 107 8.94 -14.24 -15.14
C GLY A 107 10.27 -13.72 -15.72
N ARG A 108 10.27 -13.10 -16.91
CA ARG A 108 11.52 -12.71 -17.60
C ARG A 108 12.04 -11.31 -17.24
N SER A 109 11.24 -10.48 -16.57
CA SER A 109 11.58 -9.08 -16.27
C SER A 109 12.10 -8.89 -14.84
N PRO A 110 13.17 -8.10 -14.62
CA PRO A 110 13.64 -7.76 -13.28
C PRO A 110 12.55 -7.09 -12.42
N ILE A 111 11.65 -6.32 -13.02
CA ILE A 111 10.58 -5.62 -12.29
C ILE A 111 9.61 -6.64 -11.70
N GLU A 112 9.27 -7.67 -12.47
CA GLU A 112 8.34 -8.73 -12.06
C GLU A 112 8.81 -9.45 -10.79
N TYR A 113 10.13 -9.67 -10.67
CA TYR A 113 10.72 -10.28 -9.49
C TYR A 113 10.41 -9.49 -8.20
N VAL A 114 10.45 -8.16 -8.26
CA VAL A 114 10.07 -7.32 -7.10
C VAL A 114 8.59 -7.44 -6.78
N PHE A 115 7.73 -7.46 -7.81
CA PHE A 115 6.29 -7.65 -7.61
C PHE A 115 5.97 -9.00 -6.99
N ILE A 116 6.66 -10.07 -7.38
CA ILE A 116 6.56 -11.39 -6.75
C ILE A 116 6.94 -11.27 -5.27
N GLN A 117 8.12 -10.72 -4.95
CA GLN A 117 8.59 -10.59 -3.57
C GLN A 117 7.64 -9.80 -2.66
N ILE A 118 7.13 -8.65 -3.11
CA ILE A 118 6.26 -7.80 -2.27
C ILE A 118 4.85 -8.37 -2.05
N THR A 119 4.38 -9.25 -2.93
CA THR A 119 3.06 -9.90 -2.79
C THR A 119 3.16 -11.30 -2.18
N GLU A 120 4.34 -11.91 -2.16
CA GLU A 120 4.55 -13.27 -1.63
C GLU A 120 4.05 -13.47 -0.19
N PRO A 121 4.24 -12.53 0.77
CA PRO A 121 3.71 -12.68 2.12
C PRO A 121 2.18 -12.87 2.17
N PHE A 122 1.46 -12.33 1.18
CA PHE A 122 0.00 -12.42 1.07
C PHE A 122 -0.44 -13.64 0.29
N LEU A 123 0.31 -14.02 -0.75
CA LEU A 123 -0.03 -15.14 -1.62
C LEU A 123 0.40 -16.50 -1.06
N MET A 124 1.54 -16.57 -0.38
CA MET A 124 2.10 -17.83 0.15
C MET A 124 1.13 -18.60 1.05
N PRO A 125 0.37 -17.97 1.99
CA PRO A 125 -0.62 -18.68 2.78
C PRO A 125 -1.71 -19.33 1.92
N VAL A 126 -2.14 -18.68 0.85
CA VAL A 126 -3.18 -19.18 -0.06
C VAL A 126 -2.64 -20.28 -0.97
N ARG A 127 -1.40 -20.12 -1.48
CA ARG A 127 -0.70 -21.13 -2.28
C ARG A 127 -0.49 -22.45 -1.55
N LYS A 128 -0.38 -22.43 -0.23
CA LYS A 128 -0.29 -23.67 0.58
C LYS A 128 -1.57 -24.50 0.56
N ILE A 129 -2.70 -23.91 0.15
CA ILE A 129 -4.03 -24.55 0.16
C ILE A 129 -4.46 -24.90 -1.26
N LEU A 130 -4.12 -24.08 -2.25
CA LEU A 130 -4.53 -24.29 -3.64
C LEU A 130 -3.57 -25.22 -4.40
N PRO A 131 -4.09 -26.07 -5.30
CA PRO A 131 -3.26 -26.85 -6.20
C PRO A 131 -2.63 -25.97 -7.30
N ASP A 132 -1.43 -26.33 -7.76
CA ASP A 132 -0.74 -25.66 -8.87
C ASP A 132 -1.43 -25.99 -10.21
N LEU A 133 -2.20 -25.04 -10.76
CA LEU A 133 -2.93 -25.23 -12.02
C LEU A 133 -2.14 -24.82 -13.29
N GLY A 134 -0.84 -25.13 -13.33
CA GLY A 134 -0.04 -24.99 -14.57
C GLY A 134 0.17 -23.54 -15.05
N GLY A 135 1.09 -22.83 -14.41
CA GLY A 135 1.63 -21.54 -14.89
C GLY A 135 0.78 -20.29 -14.58
N ILE A 136 -0.50 -20.44 -14.25
CA ILE A 136 -1.36 -19.34 -13.80
C ILE A 136 -1.45 -19.34 -12.28
N ASP A 137 -1.07 -18.24 -11.67
CA ASP A 137 -1.08 -18.08 -10.21
C ASP A 137 -2.47 -17.69 -9.68
N LEU A 138 -3.33 -18.69 -9.48
CA LEU A 138 -4.69 -18.49 -8.94
C LEU A 138 -4.71 -17.87 -7.54
N SER A 139 -3.62 -17.97 -6.78
CA SER A 139 -3.56 -17.34 -5.46
C SER A 139 -3.72 -15.82 -5.55
N VAL A 140 -3.29 -15.19 -6.65
CA VAL A 140 -3.49 -13.76 -6.90
C VAL A 140 -4.99 -13.44 -6.93
N LEU A 141 -5.78 -14.23 -7.67
CA LEU A 141 -7.22 -14.03 -7.79
C LEU A 141 -7.92 -14.19 -6.44
N VAL A 142 -7.56 -15.22 -5.67
CA VAL A 142 -8.17 -15.47 -4.36
C VAL A 142 -7.85 -14.34 -3.37
N VAL A 143 -6.60 -13.89 -3.30
CA VAL A 143 -6.22 -12.76 -2.44
C VAL A 143 -6.88 -11.47 -2.91
N PHE A 144 -7.02 -11.27 -4.22
CA PHE A 144 -7.73 -10.13 -4.80
C PHE A 144 -9.21 -10.11 -4.38
N ILE A 145 -9.90 -11.25 -4.49
CA ILE A 145 -11.31 -11.38 -4.06
C ILE A 145 -11.41 -11.15 -2.55
N LEU A 146 -10.53 -11.74 -1.75
CA LEU A 146 -10.53 -11.56 -0.29
C LEU A 146 -10.30 -10.09 0.10
N LEU A 147 -9.37 -9.40 -0.56
CA LEU A 147 -9.10 -7.98 -0.35
C LEU A 147 -10.33 -7.13 -0.67
N GLN A 148 -11.01 -7.41 -1.80
CA GLN A 148 -12.23 -6.70 -2.18
C GLN A 148 -13.38 -6.97 -1.22
N PHE A 149 -13.54 -8.23 -0.80
CA PHE A 149 -14.52 -8.62 0.21
C PHE A 149 -14.30 -7.86 1.51
N ILE A 150 -13.07 -7.84 2.03
CA ILE A 150 -12.72 -7.08 3.25
C ILE A 150 -13.02 -5.60 3.05
N ASN A 151 -12.67 -5.02 1.89
CA ASN A 151 -12.92 -3.61 1.62
C ASN A 151 -14.41 -3.26 1.58
N ILE A 152 -15.26 -4.13 1.04
CA ILE A 152 -16.73 -3.96 1.05
C ILE A 152 -17.25 -4.12 2.48
N MET A 153 -16.87 -5.20 3.16
CA MET A 153 -17.31 -5.49 4.52
C MET A 153 -16.97 -4.35 5.49
N VAL A 154 -15.75 -3.81 5.43
CA VAL A 154 -15.34 -2.64 6.23
C VAL A 154 -16.15 -1.40 5.85
N GLY A 155 -16.49 -1.24 4.57
CA GLY A 155 -17.39 -0.18 4.11
C GLY A 155 -18.79 -0.28 4.70
N ASP A 156 -19.34 -1.48 4.79
CA ASP A 156 -20.66 -1.73 5.39
C ASP A 156 -20.65 -1.42 6.91
N PHE A 157 -19.55 -1.71 7.60
CA PHE A 157 -19.41 -1.43 9.04
C PHE A 157 -19.12 0.04 9.37
N ILE A 158 -18.23 0.70 8.62
CA ILE A 158 -17.84 2.10 8.86
C ILE A 158 -18.84 3.08 8.23
N GLY A 159 -19.55 2.65 7.19
CA GLY A 159 -20.54 3.43 6.47
C GLY A 159 -19.95 4.27 5.33
N PRO A 160 -20.73 5.25 4.82
CA PRO A 160 -20.42 5.99 3.59
C PRO A 160 -19.06 6.69 3.58
N VAL A 161 -18.57 7.07 4.76
CA VAL A 161 -17.25 7.68 4.94
C VAL A 161 -16.16 6.82 4.34
N TRP A 162 -16.19 5.49 4.54
CA TRP A 162 -15.16 4.58 4.04
C TRP A 162 -15.00 4.66 2.53
N HIS A 163 -16.10 4.74 1.77
CA HIS A 163 -16.06 4.81 0.32
C HIS A 163 -15.45 6.12 -0.19
N GLN A 164 -15.55 7.21 0.60
CA GLN A 164 -15.03 8.53 0.28
C GLN A 164 -13.53 8.72 0.65
N LEU A 165 -12.94 7.81 1.43
CA LEU A 165 -11.54 7.89 1.87
C LEU A 165 -10.52 7.72 0.74
#